data_AF-A0A357EWX8-F1
#
_entry.id   AF-A0A357EWX8-F1
#
_cell.length_a   1.000
_cell.length_b   1.000
_cell.length_c   1.000
_cell.angle_alpha   90.00
_cell.angle_beta   90.00
_cell.angle_gamma   90.00
#
_symmetry.space_group_name_H-M   'P 1'
#
loop_
_entity.id
_entity.type
_entity.pdbx_description
1 polymer ?
#
loop_
_entity_poly.entity_id
_entity_poly.type
_entity_poly.pdbx_seq_one_letter_code
_entity_poly.pdbx_strand_id
1 'polypeptide(L)'
;ARGLETRIVPENGYQLSLINSAGLKNVGFMGKIKGLSVLPRSFFEARQIIRQFRPHVVVGAGGYVSGPVLMMAAIMGIPTLVMDSNALPGFTNRV
;
A
#
# COMPACT_ATOMS: atom_id res chain seq x y z
N ALA A 1 1.79 4.20 -14.61
CA ALA A 1 0.83 4.37 -13.49
C ALA A 1 -0.34 5.23 -13.98
N ARG A 2 -1.55 4.99 -13.48
CA ARG A 2 -2.75 5.78 -13.79
C ARG A 2 -3.33 6.26 -12.44
N GLY A 3 -3.21 7.54 -12.13
CA GLY A 3 -3.67 8.13 -10.87
C GLY A 3 -3.37 9.63 -10.83
N LEU A 4 -4.19 10.41 -10.13
CA LEU A 4 -3.96 11.85 -9.97
C LEU A 4 -2.68 12.13 -9.15
N GLU A 5 -2.31 11.18 -8.29
CA GLU A 5 -1.18 11.22 -7.39
C GLU A 5 0.15 11.33 -8.14
N THR A 6 0.26 10.71 -9.32
CA THR A 6 1.49 10.77 -10.14
C THR A 6 1.82 12.18 -10.63
N ARG A 7 0.82 13.07 -10.61
CA ARG A 7 0.95 14.46 -10.99
C ARG A 7 1.02 15.35 -9.75
N ILE A 8 0.00 15.27 -8.89
CA ILE A 8 -0.20 16.22 -7.79
C ILE A 8 0.89 16.07 -6.71
N VAL A 9 1.35 14.84 -6.40
CA VAL A 9 2.34 14.63 -5.33
C VAL A 9 3.70 15.25 -5.69
N PRO A 10 4.29 14.97 -6.87
CA PRO A 10 5.53 15.63 -7.28
C PRO A 10 5.38 17.14 -7.52
N GLU A 11 4.24 17.60 -8.06
CA GLU A 11 3.99 19.05 -8.27
C GLU A 11 4.02 19.85 -6.96
N ASN A 12 3.69 19.22 -5.83
CA ASN A 12 3.76 19.84 -4.50
C ASN A 12 5.08 19.58 -3.76
N GLY A 13 6.11 19.05 -4.45
CA GLY A 13 7.45 18.85 -3.89
C GLY A 13 7.61 17.62 -3.00
N TYR A 14 6.63 16.71 -2.99
CA TYR A 14 6.70 15.47 -2.21
C TYR A 14 7.24 14.31 -3.05
N GLN A 15 7.97 13.40 -2.39
CA GLN A 15 8.46 12.18 -3.04
C GLN A 15 7.31 11.19 -3.24
N LEU A 16 7.17 10.69 -4.46
CA LEU A 16 6.21 9.64 -4.80
C LEU A 16 6.96 8.35 -5.13
N SER A 17 6.72 7.31 -4.33
CA SER A 17 7.13 5.94 -4.66
C SER A 17 5.90 5.12 -5.05
N LEU A 18 6.03 4.34 -6.13
CA LEU A 18 4.96 3.48 -6.63
C LEU A 18 5.26 2.02 -6.27
N ILE A 19 4.24 1.30 -5.84
CA ILE A 19 4.31 -0.13 -5.55
C ILE A 19 3.35 -0.86 -6.48
N ASN A 20 3.82 -1.96 -7.06
CA ASN A 20 2.95 -2.85 -7.80
C ASN A 20 2.01 -3.54 -6.82
N SER A 21 0.71 -3.23 -6.87
CA SER A 21 -0.31 -4.02 -6.17
C SER A 21 -1.45 -4.36 -7.11
N ALA A 22 -2.14 -5.44 -6.80
CA ALA A 22 -3.29 -5.92 -7.56
C ALA A 22 -4.52 -5.96 -6.66
N GLY A 23 -5.67 -5.55 -7.20
CA GLY A 23 -6.93 -5.59 -6.48
C GLY A 23 -7.39 -7.02 -6.20
N LEU A 24 -7.85 -7.28 -4.98
CA LEU A 24 -8.30 -8.61 -4.52
C LEU A 24 -9.83 -8.73 -4.39
N LYS A 25 -10.57 -7.61 -4.32
CA LYS A 25 -12.04 -7.60 -4.28
C LYS A 25 -12.60 -7.59 -5.70
N ASN A 26 -13.70 -8.32 -5.91
CA ASN A 26 -14.44 -8.40 -7.18
C ASN A 26 -13.65 -8.96 -8.38
N VAL A 27 -12.57 -9.71 -8.13
CA VAL A 27 -11.83 -10.44 -9.17
C VAL A 27 -12.20 -11.93 -9.15
N GLY A 28 -12.35 -12.53 -10.33
CA GLY A 28 -12.56 -13.98 -10.48
C GLY A 28 -11.37 -14.80 -9.94
N PHE A 29 -11.49 -16.13 -9.89
CA PHE A 29 -10.47 -17.03 -9.33
C PHE A 29 -9.06 -16.77 -9.91
N MET A 30 -8.95 -16.65 -11.24
CA MET A 30 -7.68 -16.34 -11.90
C MET A 30 -7.13 -14.96 -11.51
N GLY A 31 -8.01 -13.97 -11.30
CA GLY A 31 -7.61 -12.65 -10.81
C GLY A 31 -7.14 -12.67 -9.36
N LYS A 32 -7.71 -13.51 -8.50
CA LYS A 32 -7.21 -13.74 -7.13
C LYS A 32 -5.82 -14.36 -7.13
N ILE A 33 -5.59 -15.40 -7.95
CA ILE A 33 -4.26 -16.03 -8.08
C ILE A 33 -3.24 -15.02 -8.58
N LYS A 34 -3.57 -14.25 -9.62
CA LYS A 34 -2.71 -13.19 -10.11
C LYS A 34 -2.45 -12.14 -9.03
N GLY A 35 -3.47 -11.76 -8.27
CA GLY A 35 -3.31 -10.85 -7.14
C GLY A 35 -2.33 -11.37 -6.08
N LEU A 36 -2.49 -12.64 -5.68
CA LEU A 36 -1.59 -13.32 -4.75
C LEU A 36 -0.15 -13.40 -5.28
N SER A 37 0.04 -13.64 -6.58
CA SER A 37 1.37 -13.69 -7.20
C SER A 37 2.13 -12.36 -7.17
N VAL A 38 1.41 -11.23 -7.11
CA VAL A 38 2.01 -9.89 -7.04
C VAL A 38 2.41 -9.53 -5.61
N LEU A 39 1.76 -10.08 -4.59
CA LEU A 39 1.99 -9.75 -3.18
C LEU A 39 3.47 -9.86 -2.75
N PRO A 40 4.21 -10.96 -3.03
CA PRO A 40 5.60 -11.07 -2.60
C PRO A 40 6.47 -9.92 -3.13
N ARG A 41 6.22 -9.51 -4.38
CA ARG A 41 6.89 -8.36 -4.98
C ARG A 41 6.50 -7.06 -4.30
N SER A 42 5.21 -6.85 -4.00
CA SER A 42 4.73 -5.67 -3.27
C SER A 42 5.39 -5.54 -1.89
N PHE A 43 5.53 -6.65 -1.15
CA PHE A 43 6.21 -6.67 0.15
C PHE A 43 7.69 -6.33 0.03
N PHE A 44 8.38 -6.86 -0.99
CA PHE A 44 9.77 -6.55 -1.24
C PHE A 44 9.97 -5.06 -1.59
N GLU A 45 9.15 -4.51 -2.49
CA GLU A 45 9.16 -3.09 -2.86
C GLU A 45 8.87 -2.21 -1.62
N ALA A 46 7.86 -2.55 -0.81
CA ALA A 46 7.54 -1.86 0.43
C ALA A 46 8.73 -1.86 1.40
N ARG A 47 9.38 -3.01 1.62
CA ARG A 47 10.56 -3.12 2.48
C ARG A 47 11.69 -2.23 2.00
N GLN A 48 11.94 -2.17 0.69
CA GLN A 48 12.99 -1.31 0.13
C GLN A 48 12.67 0.17 0.37
N ILE A 49 11.45 0.60 0.09
CA ILE A 49 11.00 1.99 0.28
C ILE A 49 11.13 2.38 1.76
N ILE A 50 10.63 1.55 2.68
CA ILE A 50 10.70 1.83 4.12
C ILE A 50 12.15 1.94 4.59
N ARG A 51 13.06 1.06 4.13
CA ARG A 51 14.48 1.11 4.49
C ARG A 51 15.20 2.35 3.96
N GLN A 52 14.82 2.82 2.78
CA GLN A 52 15.41 4.01 2.15
C GLN A 52 14.87 5.29 2.80
N PHE A 53 13.56 5.39 2.98
CA PHE A 53 12.90 6.57 3.54
C PHE A 53 13.10 6.70 5.06
N ARG A 54 13.24 5.57 5.77
CA ARG A 54 13.37 5.50 7.25
C ARG A 54 12.27 6.28 7.99
N PRO A 55 10.99 5.94 7.78
CA PRO A 55 9.89 6.64 8.42
C PRO A 55 9.90 6.42 9.94
N HIS A 56 9.51 7.45 10.68
CA HIS A 56 9.22 7.35 12.12
C HIS A 56 7.82 6.78 12.38
N VAL A 57 6.90 6.95 11.43
CA VAL A 57 5.52 6.47 11.47
C VAL A 57 5.03 6.23 10.04
N VAL A 58 4.14 5.25 9.85
CA VAL A 58 3.50 4.97 8.56
C VAL A 58 1.99 5.02 8.72
N VAL A 59 1.32 5.82 7.88
CA VAL A 59 -0.15 5.98 7.90
C VAL A 59 -0.71 5.47 6.58
N GLY A 60 -1.66 4.55 6.63
CA GLY A 60 -2.34 4.03 5.45
C GLY A 60 -3.77 4.56 5.37
N ALA A 61 -4.09 5.25 4.28
CA ALA A 61 -5.41 5.82 4.01
C ALA A 61 -6.33 4.87 3.21
N GLY A 62 -6.03 3.57 3.19
CA GLY A 62 -6.77 2.55 2.45
C GLY A 62 -6.21 2.23 1.06
N GLY A 63 -6.98 1.48 0.26
CA GLY A 63 -6.54 0.92 -1.03
C GLY A 63 -5.68 -0.34 -0.88
N TYR A 64 -5.47 -1.09 -1.97
CA TYR A 64 -4.73 -2.36 -1.92
C TYR A 64 -3.22 -2.20 -1.67
N VAL A 65 -2.66 -1.05 -2.02
CA VAL A 65 -1.23 -0.74 -1.78
C VAL A 65 -0.94 -0.57 -0.29
N SER A 66 -1.90 -0.09 0.51
CA SER A 66 -1.69 0.14 1.95
C SER A 66 -1.40 -1.15 2.72
N GLY A 67 -1.95 -2.29 2.29
CA GLY A 67 -1.75 -3.59 2.93
C GLY A 67 -0.27 -3.99 3.07
N PRO A 68 0.46 -4.22 1.96
CA PRO A 68 1.87 -4.60 2.02
C PRO A 68 2.76 -3.54 2.68
N VAL A 69 2.44 -2.25 2.54
CA VAL A 69 3.23 -1.17 3.16
C VAL A 69 3.08 -1.15 4.67
N LEU A 70 1.84 -1.11 5.17
CA LEU A 70 1.57 -1.09 6.61
C LEU A 70 2.03 -2.37 7.29
N MET A 71 1.74 -3.53 6.70
CA MET A 71 2.16 -4.80 7.26
C MET A 71 3.69 -4.92 7.30
N MET A 72 4.40 -4.50 6.25
CA MET A 72 5.86 -4.50 6.25
C MET A 72 6.44 -3.52 7.27
N ALA A 73 5.86 -2.32 7.41
CA ALA A 73 6.27 -1.35 8.43
C ALA A 73 6.08 -1.89 9.85
N ALA A 74 4.94 -2.52 10.13
CA ALA A 74 4.65 -3.16 11.41
C ALA A 74 5.65 -4.31 11.70
N ILE A 75 5.94 -5.16 10.71
CA ILE A 75 6.96 -6.23 10.83
C ILE A 75 8.35 -5.64 11.14
N MET A 76 8.66 -4.45 10.61
CA MET A 76 9.92 -3.74 10.86
C MET A 76 9.94 -2.98 12.19
N GLY A 77 8.88 -3.06 13.00
CA GLY A 77 8.79 -2.39 14.30
C GLY A 77 8.54 -0.88 14.20
N ILE A 78 8.07 -0.38 13.05
CA ILE A 78 7.74 1.02 12.86
C ILE A 78 6.28 1.24 13.26
N PRO A 79 5.95 2.27 14.06
CA PRO A 79 4.58 2.60 14.39
C PRO A 79 3.71 2.78 13.13
N THR A 80 2.55 2.11 13.12
CA THR A 80 1.62 2.12 11.98
C THR A 80 0.24 2.59 12.41
N LEU A 81 -0.43 3.34 11.53
CA LEU A 81 -1.81 3.79 11.69
C LEU A 81 -2.63 3.47 10.45
N VAL A 82 -3.86 3.05 10.67
CA VAL A 82 -4.86 2.84 9.62
C VAL A 82 -5.88 3.96 9.71
N MET A 83 -6.14 4.63 8.59
CA MET A 83 -7.18 5.65 8.46
C MET A 83 -8.19 5.21 7.40
N ASP A 84 -9.47 5.24 7.75
CA ASP A 84 -10.57 4.97 6.83
C ASP A 84 -11.62 6.08 6.94
N SER A 85 -11.86 6.78 5.83
CA SER A 85 -12.88 7.83 5.78
C SER A 85 -14.29 7.27 5.54
N ASN A 86 -14.42 5.98 5.27
CA ASN A 86 -15.71 5.36 4.97
C ASN A 86 -16.44 4.93 6.24
N ALA A 87 -17.78 4.94 6.19
CA ALA A 87 -18.62 4.43 7.28
C ALA A 87 -18.42 2.92 7.53
N LEU A 88 -18.12 2.15 6.47
CA LEU A 88 -17.74 0.75 6.56
C LEU A 88 -16.29 0.60 6.06
N PRO A 89 -15.35 0.16 6.92
CA PRO A 89 -13.96 0.06 6.52
C PRO A 89 -13.74 -0.87 5.32
N GLY A 90 -12.84 -0.45 4.43
CA GLY A 90 -12.45 -1.23 3.25
C GLY A 90 -11.77 -2.54 3.63
N PHE A 91 -11.75 -3.51 2.70
CA PHE A 91 -11.16 -4.84 2.96
C PHE A 91 -9.74 -4.76 3.52
N THR A 92 -8.87 -3.93 2.92
CA THR A 92 -7.48 -3.76 3.38
C THR A 92 -7.37 -3.23 4.80
N ASN A 93 -8.32 -2.39 5.23
CA ASN A 93 -8.27 -1.76 6.55
C ASN A 93 -8.90 -2.62 7.66
N ARG A 94 -9.59 -3.71 7.27
CA ARG A 94 -10.21 -4.67 8.20
C ARG A 94 -9.31 -5.86 8.52
N VAL A 95 -8.26 -6.06 7.74
CA VAL A 95 -7.28 -7.15 7.87
C VAL A 95 -6.04 -6.59 8.54
#